data_AF-A0A8H5AMT4-F1
#
_entry.id   AF-A0A8H5AMT4-F1
#
_cell.length_a   1.000
_cell.length_b   1.000
_cell.length_c   1.000
_cell.angle_alpha   90.00
_cell.angle_beta   90.00
_cell.angle_gamma   90.00
#
_symmetry.space_group_name_H-M   'P 1'
#
loop_
_entity.id
_entity.type
_entity.pdbx_description
1 polymer ?
#
loop_
_entity_poly.entity_id
_entity_poly.type
_entity_poly.pdbx_seq_one_letter_code
_entity_poly.pdbx_strand_id
1 'polypeptide(L)'
;MWIIKACSVLAAVCTVAADSAGPKIDFSSTTGAPQHLAAGILYGIPDNTNQIPDSLLSGFGFNYYRGAGAQVSHGWSYNEASFQQRFSSAHNNYIVTRRHNGGFVLLLNDLWGFDCSSNNNTSPGPGDNGDWSSYDKFVQAIIANVKKYNMQEGLVIDIWNEPEGGCFWGRSIDQWLQMWGRGWHQFNDAFGKNVLTSGPTLANQPGTTNSWWTQWAQFVKNNNSIPDQYVWHEEGGSGSNFEYSYGVLQQILTKYGLPQRQININEYATFNEQVPAGSAFWISQLERRNAIGLRGNWLGGTQLHDLAASLLSKPNPSNYASTGYFANGDWWVYNYYSHNMTGQRVSTSVSSDGRLDAYATVDTTARTARVLLGCHPPTTGTYDVTFSGLAKLGLPSSGTLQVRTWKFAVGSDVHYSQMGPPQDLGNYGHTISNGQVTLPFYQTDDVTTYAWEFKF
;
A
#
# COMPACT_ATOMS: atom_id res chain seq x y z
N MET A 1 32.06 -26.51 -56.66
CA MET A 1 30.66 -26.05 -56.60
C MET A 1 29.94 -26.92 -55.57
N TRP A 2 29.93 -26.50 -54.31
CA TRP A 2 29.28 -27.23 -53.20
C TRP A 2 28.12 -26.36 -52.70
N ILE A 3 26.90 -26.84 -52.90
CA ILE A 3 25.67 -26.18 -52.45
C ILE A 3 25.46 -26.58 -50.99
N ILE A 4 25.66 -25.65 -50.07
CA ILE A 4 25.24 -25.81 -48.67
C ILE A 4 23.76 -25.44 -48.61
N LYS A 5 22.88 -26.45 -48.47
CA LYS A 5 21.49 -26.25 -48.08
C LYS A 5 21.46 -25.82 -46.62
N ALA A 6 21.07 -24.57 -46.38
CA ALA A 6 20.69 -24.11 -45.04
C ALA A 6 19.33 -24.74 -44.68
N CYS A 7 19.35 -25.69 -43.74
CA CYS A 7 18.13 -26.14 -43.06
C CYS A 7 17.78 -25.11 -41.98
N SER A 8 16.75 -24.33 -42.22
CA SER A 8 16.05 -23.54 -41.21
C SER A 8 15.28 -24.48 -40.28
N VAL A 9 15.77 -24.63 -39.05
CA VAL A 9 15.04 -25.30 -37.96
C VAL A 9 13.97 -24.32 -37.47
N LEU A 10 12.70 -24.59 -37.78
CA LEU A 10 11.58 -23.98 -37.05
C LEU A 10 11.64 -24.53 -35.62
N ALA A 11 12.00 -23.68 -34.65
CA ALA A 11 11.70 -23.96 -33.26
C ALA A 11 10.18 -23.88 -33.09
N ALA A 12 9.53 -25.04 -32.95
CA ALA A 12 8.16 -25.11 -32.48
C ALA A 12 8.14 -24.59 -31.03
N VAL A 13 7.60 -23.39 -30.84
CA VAL A 13 7.27 -22.89 -29.51
C VAL A 13 6.12 -23.75 -29.01
N CYS A 14 6.40 -24.70 -28.12
CA CYS A 14 5.35 -25.36 -27.34
C CYS A 14 4.65 -24.27 -26.51
N THR A 15 3.49 -23.82 -26.96
CA THR A 15 2.62 -22.96 -26.16
C THR A 15 1.99 -23.84 -25.07
N VAL A 16 2.46 -23.68 -23.84
CA VAL A 16 1.75 -24.21 -22.65
C VAL A 16 0.38 -23.55 -22.62
N ALA A 17 -0.69 -24.33 -22.45
CA ALA A 17 -2.03 -23.78 -22.32
C ALA A 17 -2.12 -22.91 -21.06
N ALA A 18 -2.82 -21.77 -21.14
CA ALA A 18 -3.04 -20.94 -19.97
C ALA A 18 -3.92 -21.66 -18.94
N ASP A 19 -3.55 -21.55 -17.66
CA ASP A 19 -4.32 -22.08 -16.53
C ASP A 19 -5.57 -21.22 -16.27
N SER A 20 -5.48 -19.91 -16.56
CA SER A 20 -6.55 -18.93 -16.36
C SER A 20 -6.45 -17.78 -17.37
N ALA A 21 -7.58 -17.14 -17.66
CA ALA A 21 -7.59 -15.90 -18.42
C ALA A 21 -7.00 -14.77 -17.55
N GLY A 22 -5.95 -14.12 -18.07
CA GLY A 22 -5.24 -13.05 -17.40
C GLY A 22 -5.99 -11.71 -17.41
N PRO A 23 -5.37 -10.67 -16.83
CA PRO A 23 -5.88 -9.30 -16.85
C PRO A 23 -6.05 -8.77 -18.28
N LYS A 24 -7.03 -7.87 -18.46
CA LYS A 24 -7.22 -7.11 -19.69
C LYS A 24 -6.73 -5.69 -19.50
N ILE A 25 -5.95 -5.19 -20.44
CA ILE A 25 -5.45 -3.81 -20.48
C ILE A 25 -6.10 -3.11 -21.67
N ASP A 26 -6.84 -2.04 -21.42
CA ASP A 26 -7.50 -1.24 -22.46
C ASP A 26 -6.84 0.12 -22.61
N PHE A 27 -5.99 0.23 -23.63
CA PHE A 27 -5.26 1.46 -23.96
C PHE A 27 -6.15 2.56 -24.57
N SER A 28 -7.45 2.30 -24.78
CA SER A 28 -8.41 3.31 -25.24
C SER A 28 -9.07 4.11 -24.12
N SER A 29 -8.90 3.67 -22.86
CA SER A 29 -9.54 4.26 -21.69
C SER A 29 -8.50 4.70 -20.66
N THR A 30 -8.44 6.00 -20.36
CA THR A 30 -7.52 6.56 -19.36
C THR A 30 -8.21 6.74 -18.01
N THR A 31 -7.52 6.42 -16.92
CA THR A 31 -8.01 6.53 -15.53
C THR A 31 -7.32 7.66 -14.74
N GLY A 32 -6.57 8.52 -15.42
CA GLY A 32 -5.92 9.72 -14.86
C GLY A 32 -4.39 9.59 -14.76
N ALA A 33 -3.72 10.64 -14.29
CA ALA A 33 -2.27 10.62 -14.13
C ALA A 33 -1.83 9.62 -13.03
N PRO A 34 -0.64 8.99 -13.15
CA PRO A 34 0.00 8.27 -12.05
C PRO A 34 0.11 9.13 -10.79
N GLN A 35 -0.23 8.57 -9.63
CA GLN A 35 -0.23 9.28 -8.34
C GLN A 35 0.63 8.61 -7.27
N HIS A 36 1.23 7.45 -7.57
CA HIS A 36 2.10 6.71 -6.65
C HIS A 36 1.36 6.34 -5.36
N LEU A 37 0.09 5.97 -5.48
CA LEU A 37 -0.82 5.79 -4.35
C LEU A 37 -0.43 4.61 -3.46
N ALA A 38 0.27 3.61 -3.98
CA ALA A 38 0.73 2.44 -3.21
C ALA A 38 2.10 2.66 -2.53
N ALA A 39 2.76 3.79 -2.78
CA ALA A 39 4.12 4.08 -2.29
C ALA A 39 4.14 4.66 -0.87
N GLY A 40 3.32 4.12 0.03
CA GLY A 40 3.34 4.44 1.45
C GLY A 40 3.86 3.29 2.30
N ILE A 41 4.28 3.60 3.53
CA ILE A 41 4.82 2.62 4.49
C ILE A 41 4.25 2.82 5.89
N LEU A 42 3.94 1.71 6.57
CA LEU A 42 3.75 1.66 8.01
C LEU A 42 5.12 1.60 8.69
N TYR A 43 5.40 2.56 9.57
CA TYR A 43 6.68 2.69 10.24
C TYR A 43 7.86 2.62 9.24
N GLY A 44 9.05 2.16 9.68
CA GLY A 44 10.19 1.92 8.80
C GLY A 44 11.15 3.10 8.61
N ILE A 45 10.93 4.23 9.29
CA ILE A 45 11.83 5.39 9.29
C ILE A 45 12.40 5.59 10.70
N PRO A 46 13.73 5.62 10.87
CA PRO A 46 14.35 5.85 12.17
C PRO A 46 14.08 7.26 12.72
N ASP A 47 14.18 7.40 14.04
CA ASP A 47 14.07 8.70 14.73
C ASP A 47 15.17 9.68 14.33
N ASN A 48 16.35 9.17 13.95
CA ASN A 48 17.36 10.00 13.31
C ASN A 48 16.91 10.32 11.89
N THR A 49 16.39 11.54 11.71
CA THR A 49 15.78 12.04 10.48
C THR A 49 16.68 12.02 9.24
N ASN A 50 17.99 11.81 9.38
CA ASN A 50 18.95 11.76 8.27
C ASN A 50 19.62 10.39 8.11
N GLN A 51 19.13 9.37 8.82
CA GLN A 51 19.76 8.05 8.82
C GLN A 51 19.55 7.29 7.50
N ILE A 52 18.34 7.35 6.93
CA ILE A 52 18.07 6.85 5.59
C ILE A 52 18.34 8.00 4.60
N PRO A 53 19.23 7.81 3.59
CA PRO A 53 19.42 8.79 2.53
C PRO A 53 18.12 9.13 1.79
N ASP A 54 17.86 10.42 1.58
CA ASP A 54 16.65 10.89 0.89
C ASP A 54 16.49 10.29 -0.52
N SER A 55 17.59 10.02 -1.23
CA SER A 55 17.56 9.37 -2.54
C SER A 55 16.95 7.97 -2.52
N LEU A 56 17.05 7.25 -1.40
CA LEU A 56 16.42 5.93 -1.25
C LEU A 56 14.92 6.06 -0.96
N LEU A 57 14.50 7.06 -0.18
CA LEU A 57 13.08 7.33 0.07
C LEU A 57 12.38 7.85 -1.19
N SER A 58 12.91 8.91 -1.80
CA SER A 58 12.36 9.43 -3.05
C SER A 58 12.44 8.40 -4.18
N GLY A 59 13.44 7.51 -4.15
CA GLY A 59 13.66 6.53 -5.20
C GLY A 59 12.57 5.47 -5.29
N PHE A 60 11.86 5.12 -4.22
CA PHE A 60 10.66 4.26 -4.33
C PHE A 60 9.36 5.07 -4.51
N GLY A 61 9.46 6.40 -4.61
CA GLY A 61 8.31 7.28 -4.76
C GLY A 61 7.55 7.52 -3.46
N PHE A 62 8.24 7.51 -2.31
CA PHE A 62 7.65 7.70 -0.97
C PHE A 62 6.62 8.82 -0.93
N ASN A 63 5.37 8.46 -0.64
CA ASN A 63 4.20 9.34 -0.76
C ASN A 63 3.33 9.39 0.50
N TYR A 64 3.42 8.38 1.37
CA TYR A 64 2.64 8.34 2.62
C TYR A 64 3.41 7.59 3.72
N TYR A 65 3.26 8.05 4.95
CA TYR A 65 3.78 7.36 6.14
C TYR A 65 2.65 7.19 7.14
N ARG A 66 2.64 6.04 7.82
CA ARG A 66 1.81 5.82 9.00
C ARG A 66 2.67 5.39 10.15
N GLY A 67 2.44 5.97 11.31
CA GLY A 67 3.17 5.58 12.50
C GLY A 67 2.93 6.51 13.67
N ALA A 68 3.49 6.11 14.80
CA ALA A 68 3.69 6.94 15.96
C ALA A 68 4.99 6.46 16.63
N GLY A 69 5.06 6.45 17.96
CA GLY A 69 6.21 5.93 18.68
C GLY A 69 5.98 4.57 19.34
N ALA A 70 5.25 3.64 18.70
CA ALA A 70 5.04 2.30 19.25
C ALA A 70 6.38 1.69 19.68
N GLN A 71 6.38 0.99 20.81
CA GLN A 71 7.55 0.27 21.34
C GLN A 71 8.79 1.15 21.68
N VAL A 72 8.73 2.48 21.55
CA VAL A 72 9.79 3.40 21.99
C VAL A 72 9.75 3.63 23.51
N SER A 73 8.54 3.65 24.07
CA SER A 73 8.25 3.80 25.50
C SER A 73 6.92 3.11 25.81
N HIS A 74 6.25 3.39 26.93
CA HIS A 74 4.94 2.79 27.24
C HIS A 74 3.69 3.63 26.84
N GLY A 75 3.86 4.87 26.35
CA GLY A 75 2.73 5.73 25.97
C GLY A 75 1.95 6.35 27.14
N TRP A 76 0.83 7.01 26.81
CA TRP A 76 0.01 7.80 27.74
C TRP A 76 -0.57 7.01 28.91
N SER A 77 -0.99 5.76 28.69
CA SER A 77 -1.66 4.92 29.70
C SER A 77 -0.77 4.64 30.91
N TYR A 78 0.53 4.89 30.80
CA TYR A 78 1.49 4.79 31.89
C TYR A 78 1.83 6.16 32.48
N ASN A 79 2.27 7.12 31.66
CA ASN A 79 2.58 8.48 32.09
C ASN A 79 2.81 9.43 30.91
N GLU A 80 2.72 10.72 31.19
CA GLU A 80 2.92 11.78 30.19
C GLU A 80 4.33 11.78 29.58
N ALA A 81 5.38 11.47 30.36
CA ALA A 81 6.74 11.42 29.84
C ALA A 81 6.90 10.36 28.74
N SER A 82 6.29 9.19 28.92
CA SER A 82 6.27 8.11 27.94
C SER A 82 5.51 8.53 26.68
N PHE A 83 4.34 9.17 26.83
CA PHE A 83 3.60 9.77 25.71
C PHE A 83 4.48 10.77 24.92
N GLN A 84 5.17 11.68 25.60
CA GLN A 84 6.01 12.69 24.95
C GLN A 84 7.18 12.05 24.17
N GLN A 85 7.75 10.95 24.66
CA GLN A 85 8.76 10.17 23.92
C GLN A 85 8.17 9.60 22.62
N ARG A 86 6.97 8.99 22.68
CA ARG A 86 6.30 8.45 21.48
C ARG A 86 5.93 9.56 20.50
N PHE A 87 5.45 10.70 21.00
CA PHE A 87 5.11 11.85 20.16
C PHE A 87 6.34 12.46 19.50
N SER A 88 7.48 12.52 20.20
CA SER A 88 8.74 13.00 19.61
C SER A 88 9.20 12.12 18.45
N SER A 89 9.07 10.80 18.58
CA SER A 89 9.34 9.85 17.50
C SER A 89 8.43 10.11 16.29
N ALA A 90 7.11 10.20 16.52
CA ALA A 90 6.14 10.54 15.49
C ALA A 90 6.44 11.88 14.78
N HIS A 91 6.86 12.91 15.53
CA HIS A 91 7.23 14.20 14.97
C HIS A 91 8.48 14.11 14.08
N ASN A 92 9.49 13.34 14.47
CA ASN A 92 10.67 13.09 13.62
C ASN A 92 10.26 12.42 12.31
N ASN A 93 9.39 11.41 12.37
CA ASN A 93 8.89 10.76 11.16
C ASN A 93 8.03 11.70 10.30
N TYR A 94 7.24 12.59 10.90
CA TYR A 94 6.51 13.64 10.19
C TYR A 94 7.44 14.58 9.44
N ILE A 95 8.55 15.02 10.05
CA ILE A 95 9.56 15.86 9.39
C ILE A 95 10.12 15.17 8.14
N VAL A 96 10.49 13.89 8.25
CA VAL A 96 10.98 13.12 7.10
C VAL A 96 9.90 13.02 6.03
N THR A 97 8.68 12.67 6.42
CA THR A 97 7.53 12.50 5.50
C THR A 97 7.22 13.77 4.73
N ARG A 98 7.12 14.92 5.41
CA ARG A 98 6.82 16.21 4.78
C ARG A 98 7.96 16.74 3.91
N ARG A 99 9.22 16.43 4.21
CA ARG A 99 10.35 16.75 3.33
C ARG A 99 10.23 16.07 1.96
N HIS A 100 9.50 14.95 1.87
CA HIS A 100 9.16 14.26 0.62
C HIS A 100 7.73 14.59 0.14
N ASN A 101 7.10 15.63 0.69
CA ASN A 101 5.71 16.05 0.43
C ASN A 101 4.63 14.99 0.73
N GLY A 102 4.98 13.90 1.42
CA GLY A 102 4.07 12.79 1.69
C GLY A 102 3.03 13.08 2.78
N GLY A 103 1.90 12.37 2.77
CA GLY A 103 0.93 12.43 3.84
C GLY A 103 1.39 11.65 5.08
N PHE A 104 1.04 12.12 6.28
CA PHE A 104 1.42 11.50 7.54
C PHE A 104 0.19 11.08 8.34
N VAL A 105 0.04 9.79 8.60
CA VAL A 105 -1.02 9.21 9.42
C VAL A 105 -0.49 9.00 10.85
N LEU A 106 -1.04 9.74 11.81
CA LEU A 106 -0.70 9.63 13.22
C LEU A 106 -1.60 8.60 13.92
N LEU A 107 -0.98 7.57 14.51
CA LEU A 107 -1.66 6.49 15.24
C LEU A 107 -1.96 6.86 16.70
N LEU A 108 -3.24 6.92 17.08
CA LEU A 108 -3.60 7.26 18.46
C LEU A 108 -3.49 6.10 19.45
N ASN A 109 -3.79 4.87 19.06
CA ASN A 109 -3.64 3.69 19.93
C ASN A 109 -2.17 3.54 20.39
N ASP A 110 -1.22 3.83 19.49
CA ASP A 110 0.20 3.80 19.78
C ASP A 110 0.60 4.95 20.72
N LEU A 111 0.11 6.16 20.52
CA LEU A 111 0.37 7.23 21.49
C LEU A 111 -0.25 6.94 22.87
N TRP A 112 -1.39 6.24 22.90
CA TRP A 112 -2.02 5.78 24.13
C TRP A 112 -1.17 4.73 24.84
N GLY A 113 -0.58 3.79 24.09
CA GLY A 113 0.22 2.68 24.63
C GLY A 113 -0.32 1.29 24.31
N PHE A 114 -1.40 1.19 23.52
CA PHE A 114 -2.00 -0.08 23.09
C PHE A 114 -1.47 -0.47 21.72
N ASP A 115 -0.24 -0.96 21.69
CA ASP A 115 0.53 -1.33 20.48
C ASP A 115 0.93 -2.82 20.49
N CYS A 116 0.23 -3.63 21.29
CA CYS A 116 0.48 -5.05 21.52
C CYS A 116 1.84 -5.43 22.14
N SER A 117 2.69 -4.45 22.50
CA SER A 117 3.94 -4.68 23.25
C SER A 117 3.75 -4.54 24.77
N SER A 118 2.72 -3.83 25.20
CA SER A 118 2.36 -3.62 26.60
C SER A 118 1.19 -4.52 27.02
N ASN A 119 1.08 -4.85 28.32
CA ASN A 119 -0.06 -5.63 28.82
C ASN A 119 -1.30 -4.73 28.97
N ASN A 120 -2.03 -4.61 27.87
CA ASN A 120 -3.23 -3.78 27.74
C ASN A 120 -4.42 -4.21 28.64
N ASN A 121 -4.37 -5.42 29.21
CA ASN A 121 -5.31 -5.90 30.23
C ASN A 121 -5.01 -5.35 31.63
N THR A 122 -3.80 -4.81 31.84
CA THR A 122 -3.39 -4.20 33.12
C THR A 122 -3.27 -2.68 33.06
N SER A 123 -3.20 -2.12 31.85
CA SER A 123 -3.14 -0.67 31.65
C SER A 123 -4.55 -0.07 31.54
N PRO A 124 -4.82 1.09 32.16
CA PRO A 124 -6.12 1.77 32.03
C PRO A 124 -6.43 2.08 30.56
N GLY A 125 -7.62 1.69 30.11
CA GLY A 125 -8.15 1.98 28.78
C GLY A 125 -9.04 3.23 28.76
N PRO A 126 -9.29 3.81 27.58
CA PRO A 126 -10.18 4.96 27.45
C PRO A 126 -11.60 4.62 27.91
N GLY A 127 -12.12 5.35 28.91
CA GLY A 127 -13.49 5.17 29.40
C GLY A 127 -13.68 4.03 30.39
N ASP A 128 -12.62 3.38 30.86
CA ASP A 128 -12.72 2.35 31.90
C ASP A 128 -13.42 2.93 33.15
N ASN A 129 -14.34 2.15 33.73
CA ASN A 129 -15.22 2.58 34.83
C ASN A 129 -16.15 3.77 34.49
N GLY A 130 -16.35 4.08 33.21
CA GLY A 130 -17.15 5.23 32.76
C GLY A 130 -16.42 6.58 32.90
N ASP A 131 -15.12 6.57 33.23
CA ASP A 131 -14.31 7.78 33.35
C ASP A 131 -13.55 8.09 32.05
N TRP A 132 -13.95 9.18 31.41
CA TRP A 132 -13.35 9.66 30.16
C TRP A 132 -12.28 10.73 30.38
N SER A 133 -12.02 11.16 31.61
CA SER A 133 -11.17 12.30 31.91
C SER A 133 -9.72 12.15 31.42
N SER A 134 -9.16 10.93 31.50
CA SER A 134 -7.82 10.64 30.99
C SER A 134 -7.76 10.67 29.46
N TYR A 135 -8.78 10.12 28.80
CA TYR A 135 -8.86 10.13 27.33
C TYR A 135 -9.06 11.54 26.78
N ASP A 136 -9.90 12.37 27.41
CA ASP A 136 -10.07 13.76 27.00
C ASP A 136 -8.75 14.55 27.17
N LYS A 137 -8.02 14.36 28.27
CA LYS A 137 -6.69 14.97 28.45
C LYS A 137 -5.68 14.50 27.42
N PHE A 138 -5.71 13.22 27.05
CA PHE A 138 -4.87 12.64 26.01
C PHE A 138 -5.11 13.30 24.65
N VAL A 139 -6.37 13.44 24.23
CA VAL A 139 -6.74 14.11 22.97
C VAL A 139 -6.29 15.57 22.98
N GLN A 140 -6.49 16.28 24.10
CA GLN A 140 -5.99 17.66 24.25
C GLN A 140 -4.46 17.74 24.18
N ALA A 141 -3.74 16.77 24.74
CA ALA A 141 -2.28 16.71 24.66
C ALA A 141 -1.79 16.48 23.22
N ILE A 142 -2.49 15.67 22.42
CA ILE A 142 -2.21 15.50 20.99
C ILE A 142 -2.44 16.81 20.25
N ILE A 143 -3.60 17.45 20.44
CA ILE A 143 -3.93 18.74 19.82
C ILE A 143 -2.86 19.80 20.15
N ALA A 144 -2.45 19.87 21.42
CA ALA A 144 -1.41 20.80 21.87
C ALA A 144 -0.06 20.53 21.19
N ASN A 145 0.35 19.27 21.07
CA ASN A 145 1.60 18.93 20.41
C ASN A 145 1.56 19.16 18.89
N VAL A 146 0.46 18.81 18.21
CA VAL A 146 0.27 19.11 16.78
C VAL A 146 0.41 20.61 16.52
N LYS A 147 -0.21 21.45 17.37
CA LYS A 147 -0.06 22.92 17.29
C LYS A 147 1.36 23.38 17.62
N LYS A 148 1.98 22.83 18.67
CA LYS A 148 3.34 23.18 19.10
C LYS A 148 4.39 22.92 18.01
N TYR A 149 4.25 21.80 17.30
CA TYR A 149 5.19 21.38 16.26
C TYR A 149 4.75 21.76 14.84
N ASN A 150 3.64 22.49 14.67
CA ASN A 150 3.08 22.85 13.37
C ASN A 150 2.86 21.64 12.43
N MET A 151 2.33 20.55 12.97
CA MET A 151 2.15 19.29 12.25
C MET A 151 0.89 19.24 11.38
N GLN A 152 0.13 20.32 11.22
CA GLN A 152 -1.19 20.26 10.58
C GLN A 152 -1.12 19.92 9.07
N GLU A 153 -0.06 20.34 8.38
CA GLU A 153 0.05 20.16 6.94
C GLU A 153 0.25 18.68 6.57
N GLY A 154 -0.66 18.12 5.77
CA GLY A 154 -0.56 16.74 5.31
C GLY A 154 -0.82 15.69 6.41
N LEU A 155 -1.33 16.10 7.57
CA LEU A 155 -1.64 15.21 8.69
C LEU A 155 -3.03 14.59 8.57
N VAL A 156 -3.07 13.29 8.86
CA VAL A 156 -4.28 12.50 9.07
C VAL A 156 -4.21 11.92 10.49
N ILE A 157 -5.25 12.10 11.28
CA ILE A 157 -5.40 11.48 12.59
C ILE A 157 -6.15 10.15 12.41
N ASP A 158 -5.46 9.05 12.68
CA ASP A 158 -6.07 7.72 12.69
C ASP A 158 -6.59 7.41 14.09
N ILE A 159 -7.91 7.50 14.25
CA ILE A 159 -8.54 7.62 15.57
C ILE A 159 -8.23 6.40 16.45
N TRP A 160 -8.20 5.20 15.88
CA TRP A 160 -7.79 4.00 16.61
C TRP A 160 -7.49 2.84 15.67
N ASN A 161 -6.38 2.12 15.91
CA ASN A 161 -6.02 0.94 15.13
C ASN A 161 -6.73 -0.33 15.62
N GLU A 162 -7.21 -1.15 14.70
CA GLU A 162 -7.72 -2.51 14.89
C GLU A 162 -8.48 -2.72 16.19
N PRO A 163 -9.55 -1.95 16.47
CA PRO A 163 -10.27 -2.02 17.73
C PRO A 163 -10.93 -3.37 17.98
N GLU A 164 -11.11 -4.22 16.95
CA GLU A 164 -11.54 -5.61 17.14
C GLU A 164 -10.43 -6.52 17.67
N GLY A 165 -9.17 -6.09 17.58
CA GLY A 165 -8.00 -6.78 18.10
C GLY A 165 -7.89 -6.60 19.61
N GLY A 166 -7.87 -7.72 20.33
CA GLY A 166 -7.85 -7.72 21.79
C GLY A 166 -6.70 -6.92 22.40
N CYS A 167 -5.52 -6.90 21.77
CA CYS A 167 -4.34 -6.17 22.25
C CYS A 167 -4.34 -4.65 21.91
N PHE A 168 -5.12 -4.22 20.91
CA PHE A 168 -5.23 -2.82 20.49
C PHE A 168 -6.39 -2.08 21.16
N TRP A 169 -7.42 -2.79 21.64
CA TRP A 169 -8.54 -2.19 22.36
C TRP A 169 -8.93 -2.98 23.60
N GLY A 170 -9.47 -4.19 23.44
CA GLY A 170 -9.81 -5.10 24.55
C GLY A 170 -11.05 -4.73 25.38
N ARG A 171 -11.86 -3.76 24.93
CA ARG A 171 -13.13 -3.33 25.58
C ARG A 171 -14.31 -3.51 24.62
N SER A 172 -15.52 -3.16 25.05
CA SER A 172 -16.74 -3.31 24.23
C SER A 172 -16.74 -2.39 22.99
N ILE A 173 -17.54 -2.76 21.98
CA ILE A 173 -17.80 -1.92 20.79
C ILE A 173 -18.40 -0.58 21.22
N ASP A 174 -19.37 -0.57 22.15
CA ASP A 174 -20.00 0.66 22.63
C ASP A 174 -18.99 1.63 23.27
N GLN A 175 -18.04 1.11 24.05
CA GLN A 175 -16.97 1.94 24.63
C GLN A 175 -16.05 2.48 23.53
N TRP A 176 -15.71 1.68 22.52
CA TRP A 176 -14.91 2.14 21.38
C TRP A 176 -15.62 3.23 20.59
N LEU A 177 -16.92 3.11 20.34
CA LEU A 177 -17.70 4.12 19.65
C LEU A 177 -17.81 5.43 20.44
N GLN A 178 -17.92 5.37 21.77
CA GLN A 178 -17.86 6.57 22.62
C GLN A 178 -16.49 7.25 22.54
N MET A 179 -15.40 6.47 22.58
CA MET A 179 -14.04 6.97 22.37
C MET A 179 -13.91 7.64 21.00
N TRP A 180 -14.40 7.00 19.93
CA TRP A 180 -14.40 7.52 18.57
C TRP A 180 -15.07 8.90 18.51
N GLY A 181 -16.32 9.01 18.97
CA GLY A 181 -17.07 10.26 18.91
C GLY A 181 -16.37 11.39 19.67
N ARG A 182 -15.86 11.08 20.87
CA ARG A 182 -15.12 12.04 21.71
C ARG A 182 -13.86 12.56 21.06
N GLY A 183 -13.06 11.68 20.47
CA GLY A 183 -11.84 12.04 19.76
C GLY A 183 -12.16 12.87 18.51
N TRP A 184 -13.04 12.35 17.65
CA TRP A 184 -13.40 13.00 16.39
C TRP A 184 -13.89 14.44 16.57
N HIS A 185 -14.84 14.67 17.50
CA HIS A 185 -15.39 16.02 17.72
C HIS A 185 -14.32 16.99 18.21
N GLN A 186 -13.45 16.57 19.13
CA GLN A 186 -12.36 17.41 19.63
C GLN A 186 -11.33 17.76 18.54
N PHE A 187 -10.98 16.82 17.66
CA PHE A 187 -10.08 17.12 16.53
C PHE A 187 -10.75 18.03 15.50
N ASN A 188 -12.01 17.78 15.17
CA ASN A 188 -12.77 18.62 14.25
C ASN A 188 -12.94 20.05 14.79
N ASP A 189 -13.20 20.22 16.09
CA ASP A 189 -13.27 21.55 16.72
C ASP A 189 -11.92 22.27 16.72
N ALA A 190 -10.82 21.53 16.92
CA ALA A 190 -9.48 22.10 16.99
C ALA A 190 -8.90 22.49 15.63
N PHE A 191 -9.21 21.74 14.57
CA PHE A 191 -8.54 21.83 13.27
C PHE A 191 -9.47 21.98 12.07
N GLY A 192 -10.74 21.59 12.18
CA GLY A 192 -11.68 21.52 11.07
C GLY A 192 -11.08 20.75 9.89
N LYS A 193 -11.16 21.33 8.69
CA LYS A 193 -10.64 20.71 7.46
C LYS A 193 -9.12 20.76 7.30
N ASN A 194 -8.39 21.42 8.21
CA ASN A 194 -6.93 21.55 8.09
C ASN A 194 -6.20 20.25 8.44
N VAL A 195 -6.84 19.37 9.22
CA VAL A 195 -6.31 18.05 9.59
C VAL A 195 -7.40 17.04 9.32
N LEU A 196 -7.07 15.99 8.57
CA LEU A 196 -8.04 14.95 8.22
C LEU A 196 -8.16 13.91 9.33
N THR A 197 -9.27 13.18 9.34
CA THR A 197 -9.50 12.01 10.19
C THR A 197 -9.66 10.74 9.37
N SER A 198 -9.20 9.60 9.87
CA SER A 198 -9.36 8.29 9.23
C SER A 198 -9.96 7.23 10.15
N GLY A 199 -10.68 6.28 9.56
CA GLY A 199 -11.10 5.02 10.20
C GLY A 199 -12.23 4.30 9.43
N PRO A 200 -12.81 3.20 9.97
CA PRO A 200 -12.67 2.70 11.34
C PRO A 200 -11.36 1.96 11.63
N THR A 201 -10.52 1.73 10.62
CA THR A 201 -9.20 1.07 10.76
C THR A 201 -9.34 -0.30 11.41
N LEU A 202 -10.27 -1.08 10.86
CA LEU A 202 -10.48 -2.46 11.27
C LEU A 202 -9.45 -3.36 10.56
N ALA A 203 -8.92 -4.33 11.30
CA ALA A 203 -8.06 -5.41 10.78
C ALA A 203 -8.80 -6.20 9.68
N ASN A 204 -10.10 -6.41 9.89
CA ASN A 204 -10.94 -7.18 8.99
C ASN A 204 -11.58 -6.27 7.92
N GLN A 205 -11.63 -6.80 6.70
CA GLN A 205 -12.33 -6.19 5.57
C GLN A 205 -13.80 -5.84 5.89
N PRO A 206 -14.36 -4.82 5.19
CA PRO A 206 -15.79 -4.51 5.17
C PRO A 206 -16.71 -5.74 5.15
N GLY A 207 -17.67 -5.78 6.08
CA GLY A 207 -18.66 -6.85 6.17
C GLY A 207 -20.05 -6.34 6.53
N THR A 208 -21.07 -6.65 5.71
CA THR A 208 -22.46 -6.21 5.94
C THR A 208 -23.15 -6.87 7.13
N THR A 209 -22.56 -7.94 7.67
CA THR A 209 -22.99 -8.67 8.87
C THR A 209 -21.98 -8.58 10.02
N ASN A 210 -20.83 -7.95 9.80
CA ASN A 210 -19.81 -7.76 10.83
C ASN A 210 -20.27 -6.64 11.80
N SER A 211 -20.31 -6.94 13.10
CA SER A 211 -20.82 -6.00 14.12
C SER A 211 -19.98 -4.74 14.24
N TRP A 212 -18.65 -4.83 14.11
CA TRP A 212 -17.76 -3.66 14.17
C TRP A 212 -18.06 -2.70 13.02
N TRP A 213 -18.16 -3.20 11.79
CA TRP A 213 -18.51 -2.40 10.61
C TRP A 213 -19.92 -1.81 10.70
N THR A 214 -20.91 -2.63 11.03
CA THR A 214 -22.32 -2.22 10.99
C THR A 214 -22.68 -1.24 12.10
N GLN A 215 -22.20 -1.45 13.33
CA GLN A 215 -22.44 -0.54 14.44
C GLN A 215 -21.64 0.75 14.28
N TRP A 216 -20.39 0.70 13.79
CA TRP A 216 -19.63 1.90 13.48
C TRP A 216 -20.33 2.76 12.41
N ALA A 217 -20.75 2.16 11.30
CA ALA A 217 -21.39 2.90 10.21
C ALA A 217 -22.69 3.58 10.67
N GLN A 218 -23.50 2.88 11.48
CA GLN A 218 -24.69 3.46 12.10
C GLN A 218 -24.34 4.57 13.09
N PHE A 219 -23.32 4.36 13.93
CA PHE A 219 -22.90 5.30 14.95
C PHE A 219 -22.39 6.60 14.34
N VAL A 220 -21.43 6.56 13.42
CA VAL A 220 -20.84 7.78 12.84
C VAL A 220 -21.86 8.61 12.06
N LYS A 221 -22.87 7.95 11.46
CA LYS A 221 -24.00 8.63 10.84
C LYS A 221 -24.82 9.42 11.87
N ASN A 222 -25.17 8.79 12.99
CA ASN A 222 -26.03 9.40 14.01
C ASN A 222 -25.27 10.42 14.88
N ASN A 223 -23.99 10.17 15.14
CA ASN A 223 -23.12 11.00 15.95
C ASN A 223 -22.49 12.17 15.17
N ASN A 224 -22.69 12.22 13.84
CA ASN A 224 -22.07 13.19 12.93
C ASN A 224 -20.54 13.21 13.02
N SER A 225 -19.92 12.03 13.11
CA SER A 225 -18.47 11.84 13.25
C SER A 225 -17.89 10.97 12.14
N ILE A 226 -18.37 11.20 10.91
CA ILE A 226 -17.91 10.49 9.71
C ILE A 226 -16.48 10.94 9.40
N PRO A 227 -15.50 10.03 9.23
CA PRO A 227 -14.13 10.40 8.94
C PRO A 227 -13.99 10.94 7.51
N ASP A 228 -12.86 11.57 7.24
CA ASP A 228 -12.49 12.08 5.91
C ASP A 228 -11.94 10.97 5.00
N GLN A 229 -11.41 9.90 5.59
CA GLN A 229 -10.90 8.72 4.90
C GLN A 229 -11.50 7.43 5.48
N TYR A 230 -11.86 6.49 4.60
CA TYR A 230 -12.26 5.14 4.99
C TYR A 230 -11.08 4.18 4.96
N VAL A 231 -10.96 3.39 6.03
CA VAL A 231 -9.78 2.58 6.30
C VAL A 231 -10.16 1.19 6.77
N TRP A 232 -9.44 0.21 6.25
CA TRP A 232 -9.33 -1.17 6.72
C TRP A 232 -8.02 -1.76 6.21
N HIS A 233 -7.65 -2.93 6.72
CA HIS A 233 -6.40 -3.57 6.33
C HIS A 233 -6.62 -4.68 5.29
N GLU A 234 -5.68 -4.79 4.36
CA GLU A 234 -5.61 -5.87 3.37
C GLU A 234 -4.41 -6.78 3.67
N GLU A 235 -4.44 -7.36 4.86
CA GLU A 235 -3.35 -8.15 5.45
C GLU A 235 -3.77 -9.59 5.81
N GLY A 236 -4.88 -10.06 5.25
CA GLY A 236 -5.37 -11.44 5.38
C GLY A 236 -4.64 -12.47 4.51
N GLY A 237 -3.53 -12.10 3.87
CA GLY A 237 -2.82 -12.93 2.90
C GLY A 237 -3.69 -13.32 1.71
N SER A 238 -3.74 -14.61 1.38
CA SER A 238 -4.63 -15.15 0.34
C SER A 238 -6.13 -14.92 0.58
N GLY A 239 -6.54 -14.54 1.81
CA GLY A 239 -7.89 -14.10 2.14
C GLY A 239 -8.18 -12.64 1.74
N SER A 240 -7.16 -11.83 1.49
CA SER A 240 -7.31 -10.45 1.04
C SER A 240 -7.84 -10.37 -0.39
N ASN A 241 -8.78 -9.46 -0.62
CA ASN A 241 -9.46 -9.26 -1.89
C ASN A 241 -10.06 -7.85 -1.91
N PHE A 242 -9.23 -6.91 -2.37
CA PHE A 242 -9.57 -5.50 -2.35
C PHE A 242 -10.79 -5.15 -3.22
N GLU A 243 -10.99 -5.85 -4.34
CA GLU A 243 -12.13 -5.59 -5.23
C GLU A 243 -13.46 -6.01 -4.57
N TYR A 244 -13.45 -7.16 -3.88
CA TYR A 244 -14.58 -7.60 -3.09
C TYR A 244 -14.85 -6.66 -1.91
N SER A 245 -13.81 -6.35 -1.12
CA SER A 245 -13.94 -5.50 0.07
C SER A 245 -14.39 -4.08 -0.28
N TYR A 246 -13.90 -3.50 -1.39
CA TYR A 246 -14.41 -2.26 -1.97
C TYR A 246 -15.91 -2.35 -2.27
N GLY A 247 -16.35 -3.40 -2.96
CA GLY A 247 -17.77 -3.61 -3.28
C GLY A 247 -18.65 -3.75 -2.03
N VAL A 248 -18.14 -4.38 -0.97
CA VAL A 248 -18.85 -4.50 0.31
C VAL A 248 -18.91 -3.16 1.05
N LEU A 249 -17.83 -2.36 1.03
CA LEU A 249 -17.86 -0.99 1.55
C LEU A 249 -18.96 -0.18 0.88
N GLN A 250 -19.07 -0.22 -0.45
CA GLN A 250 -20.12 0.51 -1.18
C GLN A 250 -21.54 0.15 -0.71
N GLN A 251 -21.77 -1.12 -0.38
CA GLN A 251 -23.05 -1.57 0.19
C GLN A 251 -23.29 -1.00 1.59
N ILE A 252 -22.26 -0.97 2.45
CA ILE A 252 -22.33 -0.37 3.79
C ILE A 252 -22.63 1.12 3.69
N LEU A 253 -21.89 1.85 2.85
CA LEU A 253 -22.09 3.30 2.67
C LEU A 253 -23.50 3.62 2.21
N THR A 254 -24.01 2.85 1.23
CA THR A 254 -25.39 2.99 0.73
C THR A 254 -26.42 2.70 1.82
N LYS A 255 -26.25 1.60 2.56
CA LYS A 255 -27.19 1.16 3.61
C LYS A 255 -27.34 2.19 4.74
N TYR A 256 -26.24 2.81 5.15
CA TYR A 256 -26.23 3.76 6.28
C TYR A 256 -26.24 5.23 5.84
N GLY A 257 -26.32 5.51 4.53
CA GLY A 257 -26.35 6.88 4.01
C GLY A 257 -25.08 7.67 4.33
N LEU A 258 -23.92 7.01 4.20
CA LEU A 258 -22.60 7.61 4.35
C LEU A 258 -22.08 8.10 2.98
N PRO A 259 -21.33 9.22 2.94
CA PRO A 259 -20.80 9.77 1.70
C PRO A 259 -19.65 8.91 1.15
N GLN A 260 -19.32 9.06 -0.14
CA GLN A 260 -18.03 8.57 -0.65
C GLN A 260 -16.89 9.40 -0.05
N ARG A 261 -15.79 8.71 0.28
CA ARG A 261 -14.56 9.31 0.82
C ARG A 261 -13.35 8.65 0.17
N GLN A 262 -12.19 9.30 0.33
CA GLN A 262 -10.91 8.70 -0.04
C GLN A 262 -10.72 7.40 0.73
N ILE A 263 -10.38 6.33 0.03
CA ILE A 263 -10.00 5.07 0.66
C ILE A 263 -8.50 5.12 0.94
N ASN A 264 -8.12 4.72 2.15
CA ASN A 264 -6.74 4.60 2.58
C ASN A 264 -6.54 3.21 3.21
N ILE A 265 -5.96 2.29 2.44
CA ILE A 265 -5.56 0.96 2.92
C ILE A 265 -4.21 1.13 3.59
N ASN A 266 -4.27 1.57 4.84
CA ASN A 266 -3.11 2.05 5.56
C ASN A 266 -2.26 0.93 6.20
N GLU A 267 -2.65 -0.32 5.96
CA GLU A 267 -1.83 -1.53 6.06
C GLU A 267 -2.27 -2.51 4.95
N TYR A 268 -1.36 -2.89 4.05
CA TYR A 268 -1.56 -3.95 3.05
C TYR A 268 -0.34 -4.85 2.94
N ALA A 269 -0.56 -6.06 2.43
CA ALA A 269 0.43 -7.12 2.24
C ALA A 269 1.00 -7.68 3.56
N THR A 270 0.76 -8.97 3.76
CA THR A 270 1.49 -9.78 4.72
C THR A 270 2.98 -9.85 4.36
N PHE A 271 3.82 -10.19 5.33
CA PHE A 271 5.27 -10.32 5.12
C PHE A 271 5.64 -11.24 3.95
N ASN A 272 4.89 -12.32 3.69
CA ASN A 272 5.18 -13.22 2.57
C ASN A 272 4.77 -12.64 1.21
N GLU A 273 3.90 -11.64 1.18
CA GLU A 273 3.47 -10.95 -0.03
C GLU A 273 4.37 -9.74 -0.35
N GLN A 274 5.27 -9.41 0.58
CA GLN A 274 6.27 -8.35 0.47
C GLN A 274 7.45 -8.78 -0.41
N VAL A 275 7.11 -9.13 -1.64
CA VAL A 275 7.99 -9.58 -2.73
C VAL A 275 7.63 -8.86 -4.04
N PRO A 276 8.49 -8.82 -5.07
CA PRO A 276 8.20 -8.11 -6.32
C PRO A 276 6.85 -8.45 -6.96
N ALA A 277 6.46 -9.72 -7.00
CA ALA A 277 5.15 -10.18 -7.49
C ALA A 277 3.98 -9.55 -6.71
N GLY A 278 3.99 -9.67 -5.38
CA GLY A 278 2.94 -9.14 -4.52
C GLY A 278 2.90 -7.61 -4.51
N SER A 279 4.06 -6.95 -4.49
CA SER A 279 4.15 -5.49 -4.60
C SER A 279 3.48 -4.97 -5.88
N ALA A 280 3.76 -5.57 -7.03
CA ALA A 280 3.10 -5.19 -8.28
C ALA A 280 1.59 -5.50 -8.29
N PHE A 281 1.15 -6.58 -7.65
CA PHE A 281 -0.27 -6.92 -7.51
C PHE A 281 -1.00 -5.84 -6.70
N TRP A 282 -0.48 -5.48 -5.53
CA TRP A 282 -1.07 -4.45 -4.68
C TRP A 282 -1.06 -3.06 -5.32
N ILE A 283 0.03 -2.67 -6.00
CA ILE A 283 0.08 -1.43 -6.80
C ILE A 283 -1.10 -1.37 -7.78
N SER A 284 -1.35 -2.46 -8.50
CA SER A 284 -2.40 -2.55 -9.52
C SER A 284 -3.79 -2.36 -8.92
N GLN A 285 -4.08 -3.06 -7.82
CA GLN A 285 -5.36 -2.99 -7.11
C GLN A 285 -5.65 -1.58 -6.57
N LEU A 286 -4.66 -0.97 -5.90
CA LEU A 286 -4.80 0.35 -5.26
C LEU A 286 -4.95 1.46 -6.30
N GLU A 287 -4.10 1.46 -7.34
CA GLU A 287 -4.17 2.45 -8.43
C GLU A 287 -5.49 2.37 -9.19
N ARG A 288 -6.02 1.16 -9.44
CA ARG A 288 -7.31 0.99 -10.12
C ARG A 288 -8.47 1.67 -9.40
N ARG A 289 -8.45 1.69 -8.05
CA ARG A 289 -9.51 2.29 -7.22
C ARG A 289 -9.16 3.68 -6.70
N ASN A 290 -8.04 4.27 -7.10
CA ASN A 290 -7.51 5.51 -6.54
C ASN A 290 -7.42 5.45 -5.01
N ALA A 291 -7.06 4.29 -4.44
CA ALA A 291 -6.90 4.12 -3.01
C ALA A 291 -5.45 4.40 -2.61
N ILE A 292 -5.28 5.19 -1.55
CA ILE A 292 -3.98 5.34 -0.89
C ILE A 292 -3.66 3.99 -0.25
N GLY A 293 -2.41 3.55 -0.35
CA GLY A 293 -1.93 2.33 0.26
C GLY A 293 -0.65 2.56 1.04
N LEU A 294 -0.57 1.98 2.22
CA LEU A 294 0.66 1.89 2.99
C LEU A 294 0.99 0.42 3.27
N ARG A 295 2.19 0.03 2.85
CA ARG A 295 2.69 -1.33 3.05
C ARG A 295 2.78 -1.62 4.54
N GLY A 296 2.28 -2.77 4.95
CA GLY A 296 2.37 -3.26 6.32
C GLY A 296 3.83 -3.42 6.78
N ASN A 297 4.04 -3.44 8.09
CA ASN A 297 5.37 -3.66 8.66
C ASN A 297 5.30 -4.68 9.79
N TRP A 298 5.81 -5.86 9.47
CA TRP A 298 5.72 -7.06 10.31
C TRP A 298 6.92 -7.23 11.24
N LEU A 299 7.78 -6.22 11.34
CA LEU A 299 8.94 -6.22 12.22
C LEU A 299 8.60 -5.63 13.59
N GLY A 300 9.40 -5.96 14.60
CA GLY A 300 9.23 -5.45 15.97
C GLY A 300 10.45 -4.69 16.48
N GLY A 301 10.30 -4.09 17.66
CA GLY A 301 11.35 -3.35 18.35
C GLY A 301 11.94 -2.24 17.47
N THR A 302 13.26 -2.13 17.45
CA THR A 302 13.96 -1.12 16.64
C THR A 302 13.80 -1.33 15.14
N GLN A 303 13.53 -2.55 14.67
CA GLN A 303 13.36 -2.83 13.24
C GLN A 303 12.00 -2.37 12.72
N LEU A 304 10.98 -2.28 13.58
CA LEU A 304 9.71 -1.61 13.23
C LEU A 304 10.01 -0.19 12.71
N HIS A 305 10.91 0.52 13.40
CA HIS A 305 11.32 1.89 13.10
C HIS A 305 12.40 1.99 12.02
N ASP A 306 12.63 0.97 11.20
CA ASP A 306 13.75 0.96 10.26
C ASP A 306 13.42 0.19 8.98
N LEU A 307 14.32 0.26 7.99
CA LEU A 307 14.28 -0.58 6.78
C LEU A 307 13.12 -0.29 5.81
N ALA A 308 12.37 0.80 6.02
CA ALA A 308 11.27 1.27 5.18
C ALA A 308 10.28 0.15 4.82
N ALA A 309 9.76 -0.56 5.84
CA ALA A 309 8.81 -1.67 5.68
C ALA A 309 9.29 -2.73 4.68
N SER A 310 10.54 -3.19 4.85
CA SER A 310 11.19 -4.17 3.96
C SER A 310 11.25 -3.72 2.50
N LEU A 311 11.48 -2.44 2.24
CA LEU A 311 11.97 -1.94 0.94
C LEU A 311 13.49 -1.72 0.96
N LEU A 312 14.05 -1.47 2.14
CA LEU A 312 15.48 -1.26 2.32
C LEU A 312 16.04 -2.32 3.24
N SER A 313 17.35 -2.53 3.12
CA SER A 313 18.13 -3.26 4.11
C SER A 313 19.46 -2.54 4.31
N LYS A 314 20.30 -3.05 5.19
CA LYS A 314 21.62 -2.51 5.50
C LYS A 314 22.55 -3.65 5.94
N PRO A 315 23.87 -3.45 6.02
CA PRO A 315 24.81 -4.53 6.31
C PRO A 315 24.52 -5.30 7.61
N ASN A 316 23.95 -4.61 8.62
CA ASN A 316 23.43 -5.25 9.82
C ASN A 316 22.03 -4.71 10.14
N PRO A 317 20.95 -5.36 9.66
CA PRO A 317 19.58 -4.88 9.84
C PRO A 317 19.12 -4.91 11.30
N SER A 318 19.76 -5.68 12.17
CA SER A 318 19.44 -5.74 13.60
C SER A 318 20.11 -4.64 14.43
N ASN A 319 21.08 -3.90 13.87
CA ASN A 319 21.71 -2.78 14.56
C ASN A 319 21.02 -1.46 14.17
N TYR A 320 20.17 -0.93 15.05
CA TYR A 320 19.42 0.30 14.80
C TYR A 320 20.31 1.48 14.36
N ALA A 321 21.51 1.65 14.91
CA ALA A 321 22.40 2.76 14.56
C ALA A 321 23.24 2.53 13.27
N SER A 322 23.18 1.32 12.69
CA SER A 322 23.92 1.02 11.45
C SER A 322 23.37 1.83 10.27
N THR A 323 24.28 2.32 9.43
CA THR A 323 24.01 3.01 8.16
C THR A 323 24.47 2.15 6.97
N GLY A 324 24.44 2.71 5.76
CA GLY A 324 24.81 1.98 4.54
C GLY A 324 23.61 1.28 3.90
N TYR A 325 22.44 1.91 3.98
CA TYR A 325 21.20 1.39 3.41
C TYR A 325 21.34 1.08 1.92
N PHE A 326 20.66 0.03 1.49
CA PHE A 326 20.55 -0.37 0.10
C PHE A 326 19.15 -0.91 -0.21
N ALA A 327 18.80 -0.85 -1.50
CA ALA A 327 17.54 -1.35 -2.02
C ALA A 327 17.49 -2.88 -2.07
N ASN A 328 16.36 -3.46 -1.69
CA ASN A 328 16.04 -4.87 -1.97
C ASN A 328 15.22 -5.02 -3.27
N GLY A 329 14.66 -6.20 -3.52
CA GLY A 329 13.93 -6.49 -4.76
C GLY A 329 12.68 -5.63 -4.97
N ASP A 330 11.86 -5.49 -3.93
CA ASP A 330 10.61 -4.72 -3.97
C ASP A 330 10.85 -3.24 -4.24
N TRP A 331 11.91 -2.66 -3.66
CA TRP A 331 12.26 -1.26 -3.91
C TRP A 331 12.41 -0.95 -5.40
N TRP A 332 12.98 -1.88 -6.18
CA TRP A 332 13.13 -1.70 -7.63
C TRP A 332 11.80 -1.75 -8.38
N VAL A 333 10.80 -2.50 -7.88
CA VAL A 333 9.42 -2.45 -8.41
C VAL A 333 8.83 -1.07 -8.18
N TYR A 334 8.94 -0.55 -6.95
CA TYR A 334 8.44 0.79 -6.61
C TYR A 334 9.20 1.91 -7.35
N ASN A 335 10.51 1.75 -7.57
CA ASN A 335 11.30 2.68 -8.37
C ASN A 335 10.80 2.73 -9.82
N TYR A 336 10.61 1.58 -10.47
CA TYR A 336 10.06 1.51 -11.82
C TYR A 336 8.64 2.09 -11.88
N TYR A 337 7.79 1.71 -10.93
CA TYR A 337 6.43 2.22 -10.78
C TYR A 337 6.38 3.76 -10.67
N SER A 338 7.25 4.37 -9.88
CA SER A 338 7.23 5.81 -9.61
C SER A 338 7.99 6.66 -10.65
N HIS A 339 9.02 6.12 -11.30
CA HIS A 339 9.89 6.89 -12.19
C HIS A 339 9.72 6.55 -13.67
N ASN A 340 9.31 5.33 -13.99
CA ASN A 340 9.20 4.87 -15.38
C ASN A 340 7.76 4.86 -15.86
N MET A 341 6.78 4.59 -15.00
CA MET A 341 5.37 4.49 -15.41
C MET A 341 4.69 5.86 -15.45
N THR A 342 5.09 6.65 -16.44
CA THR A 342 4.68 8.05 -16.67
C THR A 342 3.48 8.21 -17.61
N GLY A 343 2.93 9.43 -17.70
CA GLY A 343 1.87 9.77 -18.65
C GLY A 343 0.48 9.62 -18.03
N GLN A 344 -0.36 8.76 -18.62
CA GLN A 344 -1.72 8.49 -18.14
C GLN A 344 -1.86 7.01 -17.79
N ARG A 345 -2.46 6.70 -16.63
CA ARG A 345 -2.93 5.36 -16.29
C ARG A 345 -4.04 4.97 -17.25
N VAL A 346 -4.11 3.68 -17.57
CA VAL A 346 -5.17 3.11 -18.42
C VAL A 346 -6.00 2.11 -17.65
N SER A 347 -7.19 1.80 -18.19
CA SER A 347 -8.10 0.83 -17.58
C SER A 347 -7.51 -0.57 -17.62
N THR A 348 -7.51 -1.24 -16.46
CA THR A 348 -7.11 -2.64 -16.31
C THR A 348 -8.17 -3.44 -15.55
N SER A 349 -8.14 -4.76 -15.69
CA SER A 349 -8.90 -5.70 -14.86
C SER A 349 -7.96 -6.68 -14.17
N VAL A 350 -8.37 -7.26 -13.05
CA VAL A 350 -7.73 -8.45 -12.49
C VAL A 350 -8.05 -9.68 -13.37
N SER A 351 -7.24 -10.74 -13.25
CA SER A 351 -7.50 -12.06 -13.86
C SER A 351 -8.80 -12.68 -13.35
N SER A 352 -9.33 -13.66 -14.10
CA SER A 352 -10.64 -14.26 -13.80
C SER A 352 -10.69 -15.00 -12.46
N ASP A 353 -9.54 -15.49 -11.99
CA ASP A 353 -9.35 -16.14 -10.70
C ASP A 353 -8.90 -15.17 -9.58
N GLY A 354 -8.72 -13.88 -9.90
CA GLY A 354 -8.35 -12.85 -8.94
C GLY A 354 -6.88 -12.86 -8.51
N ARG A 355 -6.00 -13.61 -9.19
CA ARG A 355 -4.62 -13.88 -8.75
C ARG A 355 -3.53 -13.13 -9.50
N LEU A 356 -3.77 -12.70 -10.73
CA LEU A 356 -2.85 -11.89 -11.53
C LEU A 356 -3.51 -10.55 -11.85
N ASP A 357 -2.75 -9.47 -11.74
CA ASP A 357 -3.20 -8.12 -12.01
C ASP A 357 -2.18 -7.32 -12.81
N ALA A 358 -2.62 -6.18 -13.35
CA ALA A 358 -1.81 -5.25 -14.13
C ALA A 358 -2.06 -3.79 -13.74
N TYR A 359 -0.96 -3.06 -13.59
CA TYR A 359 -0.93 -1.59 -13.61
C TYR A 359 -0.34 -1.17 -14.96
N ALA A 360 -0.98 -0.21 -15.64
CA ALA A 360 -0.55 0.17 -16.98
C ALA A 360 -0.63 1.67 -17.21
N THR A 361 0.35 2.20 -17.94
CA THR A 361 0.47 3.63 -18.28
C THR A 361 0.83 3.85 -19.74
N VAL A 362 0.42 4.99 -20.27
CA VAL A 362 0.72 5.48 -21.62
C VAL A 362 1.31 6.86 -21.53
N ASP A 363 2.54 7.01 -22.00
CA ASP A 363 3.21 8.28 -22.16
C ASP A 363 3.22 8.66 -23.64
N THR A 364 2.39 9.63 -24.00
CA THR A 364 2.27 10.14 -25.38
C THR A 364 3.46 11.00 -25.81
N THR A 365 4.21 11.55 -24.87
CA THR A 365 5.43 12.33 -25.15
C THR A 365 6.58 11.38 -25.47
N ALA A 366 6.78 10.36 -24.65
CA ALA A 366 7.79 9.32 -24.87
C ALA A 366 7.39 8.30 -25.95
N ARG A 367 6.12 8.32 -26.36
CA ARG A 367 5.47 7.31 -27.22
C ARG A 367 5.70 5.88 -26.72
N THR A 368 5.50 5.69 -25.41
CA THR A 368 5.71 4.40 -24.74
C THR A 368 4.48 4.01 -23.95
N ALA A 369 4.05 2.77 -24.07
CA ALA A 369 3.14 2.13 -23.13
C ALA A 369 3.92 1.17 -22.23
N ARG A 370 3.54 1.09 -20.95
CA ARG A 370 4.18 0.24 -19.94
C ARG A 370 3.11 -0.52 -19.16
N VAL A 371 3.34 -1.79 -18.93
CA VAL A 371 2.45 -2.69 -18.18
C VAL A 371 3.29 -3.40 -17.12
N LEU A 372 3.05 -3.11 -15.85
CA LEU A 372 3.62 -3.83 -14.73
C LEU A 372 2.60 -4.89 -14.30
N LEU A 373 3.01 -6.15 -14.32
CA LEU A 373 2.16 -7.29 -13.91
C LEU A 373 2.51 -7.67 -12.49
N GLY A 374 1.57 -8.26 -11.75
CA GLY A 374 1.83 -8.76 -10.41
C GLY A 374 0.87 -9.86 -10.01
N CYS A 375 1.38 -10.87 -9.33
CA CYS A 375 0.61 -11.99 -8.82
C CYS A 375 0.43 -11.87 -7.31
N HIS A 376 -0.72 -12.27 -6.78
CA HIS A 376 -0.98 -12.38 -5.35
C HIS A 376 -0.29 -13.63 -4.78
N PRO A 377 0.78 -13.52 -3.98
CA PRO A 377 1.51 -14.68 -3.52
C PRO A 377 0.70 -15.55 -2.53
N PRO A 378 0.92 -16.87 -2.48
CA PRO A 378 1.73 -17.66 -3.40
C PRO A 378 0.93 -18.02 -4.66
N THR A 379 1.37 -17.55 -5.82
CA THR A 379 0.74 -17.87 -7.11
C THR A 379 1.83 -18.27 -8.10
N THR A 380 1.61 -19.40 -8.77
CA THR A 380 2.34 -19.82 -9.98
C THR A 380 1.32 -20.21 -11.05
N GLY A 381 1.75 -20.26 -12.30
CA GLY A 381 0.90 -20.67 -13.42
C GLY A 381 1.09 -19.82 -14.68
N THR A 382 0.32 -20.16 -15.70
CA THR A 382 0.34 -19.48 -17.00
C THR A 382 -0.96 -18.71 -17.21
N TYR A 383 -0.86 -17.45 -17.62
CA TYR A 383 -2.00 -16.57 -17.88
C TYR A 383 -1.92 -15.95 -19.27
N ASP A 384 -3.07 -15.78 -19.91
CA ASP A 384 -3.18 -15.03 -21.16
C ASP A 384 -3.57 -13.58 -20.89
N VAL A 385 -2.59 -12.66 -20.99
CA VAL A 385 -2.80 -11.22 -20.78
C VAL A 385 -3.20 -10.57 -22.10
N THR A 386 -4.29 -9.81 -22.11
CA THR A 386 -4.83 -9.23 -23.36
C THR A 386 -4.68 -7.72 -23.39
N PHE A 387 -4.07 -7.22 -24.47
CA PHE A 387 -3.98 -5.82 -24.81
C PHE A 387 -5.05 -5.45 -25.83
N SER A 388 -5.80 -4.39 -25.55
CA SER A 388 -6.86 -3.87 -26.41
C SER A 388 -6.75 -2.35 -26.57
N GLY A 389 -7.53 -1.77 -27.48
CA GLY A 389 -7.51 -0.32 -27.71
C GLY A 389 -6.25 0.18 -28.44
N LEU A 390 -5.44 -0.69 -29.03
CA LEU A 390 -4.16 -0.34 -29.68
C LEU A 390 -4.29 0.69 -30.80
N ALA A 391 -5.43 0.70 -31.51
CA ALA A 391 -5.71 1.71 -32.53
C ALA A 391 -5.73 3.15 -31.98
N LYS A 392 -6.05 3.36 -30.69
CA LYS A 392 -5.96 4.69 -30.05
C LYS A 392 -4.53 5.16 -29.86
N LEU A 393 -3.59 4.22 -29.82
CA LEU A 393 -2.16 4.51 -29.82
C LEU A 393 -1.61 4.70 -31.25
N GLY A 394 -2.44 4.55 -32.29
CA GLY A 394 -1.99 4.62 -33.69
C GLY A 394 -1.38 3.33 -34.22
N LEU A 395 -1.48 2.22 -33.48
CA LEU A 395 -1.01 0.91 -33.91
C LEU A 395 -2.01 0.26 -34.89
N PRO A 396 -1.52 -0.58 -35.83
CA PRO A 396 -2.37 -1.20 -36.84
C PRO A 396 -3.28 -2.28 -36.26
N SER A 397 -4.34 -2.65 -37.00
CA SER A 397 -5.24 -3.75 -36.61
C SER A 397 -4.62 -5.14 -36.79
N SER A 398 -3.52 -5.25 -37.54
CA SER A 398 -2.78 -6.48 -37.78
C SER A 398 -1.29 -6.19 -37.97
N GLY A 399 -0.42 -7.11 -37.57
CA GLY A 399 1.03 -6.96 -37.74
C GLY A 399 1.80 -7.54 -36.56
N THR A 400 2.90 -6.89 -36.20
CA THR A 400 3.76 -7.31 -35.08
C THR A 400 3.99 -6.14 -34.13
N LEU A 401 3.67 -6.34 -32.85
CA LEU A 401 4.03 -5.44 -31.76
C LEU A 401 5.35 -5.89 -31.15
N GLN A 402 6.32 -5.00 -31.05
CA GLN A 402 7.59 -5.28 -30.36
C GLN A 402 7.44 -4.93 -28.88
N VAL A 403 7.59 -5.93 -28.02
CA VAL A 403 7.45 -5.80 -26.57
C VAL A 403 8.79 -6.12 -25.90
N ARG A 404 9.31 -5.16 -25.15
CA ARG A 404 10.46 -5.32 -24.27
C ARG A 404 10.02 -5.81 -22.90
N THR A 405 10.72 -6.79 -22.34
CA THR A 405 10.39 -7.38 -21.04
C THR A 405 11.47 -7.09 -20.02
N TRP A 406 11.05 -6.66 -18.83
CA TRP A 406 11.90 -6.40 -17.67
C TRP A 406 11.57 -7.40 -16.57
N LYS A 407 12.58 -7.96 -15.91
CA LYS A 407 12.43 -8.89 -14.77
C LYS A 407 12.85 -8.21 -13.47
N PHE A 408 12.00 -8.33 -12.45
CA PHE A 408 12.26 -7.92 -11.08
C PHE A 408 12.40 -9.19 -10.23
N ALA A 409 13.57 -9.36 -9.62
CA ALA A 409 13.92 -10.55 -8.87
C ALA A 409 14.26 -10.22 -7.41
N VAL A 410 14.44 -11.27 -6.62
CA VAL A 410 14.89 -11.21 -5.23
C VAL A 410 16.26 -11.87 -5.07
N GLY A 411 16.94 -11.57 -3.97
CA GLY A 411 18.21 -12.21 -3.61
C GLY A 411 17.98 -13.51 -2.85
N SER A 412 19.05 -14.05 -2.26
CA SER A 412 18.96 -15.27 -1.45
C SER A 412 18.09 -15.10 -0.20
N ASP A 413 18.11 -13.90 0.36
CA ASP A 413 17.13 -13.44 1.35
C ASP A 413 16.25 -12.39 0.70
N VAL A 414 14.95 -12.70 0.60
CA VAL A 414 13.94 -11.89 -0.07
C VAL A 414 13.88 -10.45 0.46
N HIS A 415 13.98 -10.28 1.78
CA HIS A 415 13.76 -9.00 2.42
C HIS A 415 15.06 -8.23 2.67
N TYR A 416 16.17 -8.94 2.84
CA TYR A 416 17.42 -8.33 3.31
C TYR A 416 18.55 -8.27 2.29
N SER A 417 18.43 -8.94 1.14
CA SER A 417 19.48 -8.93 0.12
C SER A 417 19.52 -7.62 -0.66
N GLN A 418 20.73 -7.12 -0.92
CA GLN A 418 20.93 -6.02 -1.86
C GLN A 418 20.60 -6.47 -3.28
N MET A 419 19.74 -5.73 -3.96
CA MET A 419 19.37 -5.98 -5.35
C MET A 419 19.80 -4.84 -6.28
N GLY A 420 20.04 -5.17 -7.54
CA GLY A 420 20.27 -4.21 -8.62
C GLY A 420 18.99 -3.89 -9.40
N PRO A 421 19.07 -2.96 -10.38
CA PRO A 421 17.94 -2.60 -11.23
C PRO A 421 17.35 -3.81 -11.98
N PRO A 422 16.10 -3.71 -12.47
CA PRO A 422 15.46 -4.80 -13.21
C PRO A 422 16.28 -5.22 -14.42
N GLN A 423 16.26 -6.52 -14.70
CA GLN A 423 16.99 -7.12 -15.81
C GLN A 423 16.19 -6.98 -17.12
N ASP A 424 16.80 -6.38 -18.15
CA ASP A 424 16.24 -6.40 -19.51
C ASP A 424 16.37 -7.82 -20.09
N LEU A 425 15.22 -8.45 -20.38
CA LEU A 425 15.15 -9.77 -21.00
C LEU A 425 15.08 -9.71 -22.53
N GLY A 426 15.10 -8.52 -23.12
CA GLY A 426 15.07 -8.32 -24.56
C GLY A 426 13.72 -7.87 -25.09
N ASN A 427 13.67 -7.70 -26.41
CA ASN A 427 12.53 -7.18 -27.16
C ASN A 427 12.07 -8.21 -28.19
N TYR A 428 10.80 -8.61 -28.14
CA TYR A 428 10.25 -9.70 -28.94
C TYR A 428 8.98 -9.29 -29.67
N GLY A 429 8.78 -9.87 -30.86
CA GLY A 429 7.62 -9.59 -31.70
C GLY A 429 6.42 -10.46 -31.32
N HIS A 430 5.26 -9.83 -31.10
CA HIS A 430 3.98 -10.48 -30.83
C HIS A 430 2.96 -10.10 -31.90
N THR A 431 2.17 -11.06 -32.37
CA THR A 431 1.20 -10.82 -33.44
C THR A 431 0.04 -9.95 -32.96
N ILE A 432 -0.20 -8.85 -33.68
CA ILE A 432 -1.44 -8.08 -33.54
C ILE A 432 -2.49 -8.73 -34.45
N SER A 433 -3.66 -9.01 -33.89
CA SER A 433 -4.84 -9.50 -34.62
C SER A 433 -6.07 -8.74 -34.15
N ASN A 434 -6.86 -8.22 -35.08
CA ASN A 434 -8.07 -7.43 -34.79
C ASN A 434 -7.82 -6.25 -33.82
N GLY A 435 -6.65 -5.62 -33.89
CA GLY A 435 -6.25 -4.51 -33.02
C GLY A 435 -5.96 -4.92 -31.57
N GLN A 436 -5.72 -6.19 -31.31
CA GLN A 436 -5.40 -6.75 -30.01
C GLN A 436 -4.11 -7.60 -30.07
N VAL A 437 -3.47 -7.76 -28.93
CA VAL A 437 -2.38 -8.72 -28.72
C VAL A 437 -2.69 -9.50 -27.45
N THR A 438 -2.49 -10.82 -27.48
CA THR A 438 -2.51 -11.66 -26.28
C THR A 438 -1.10 -12.19 -26.05
N LEU A 439 -0.57 -11.96 -24.85
CA LEU A 439 0.77 -12.37 -24.45
C LEU A 439 0.66 -13.38 -23.32
N PRO A 440 1.37 -14.51 -23.39
CA PRO A 440 1.43 -15.43 -22.27
C PRO A 440 2.32 -14.84 -21.17
N PHE A 441 1.84 -14.91 -19.94
CA PHE A 441 2.56 -14.58 -18.73
C PHE A 441 2.84 -15.87 -17.96
N TYR A 442 4.11 -16.14 -17.68
CA TYR A 442 4.56 -17.35 -16.99
C TYR A 442 5.05 -17.00 -15.59
N GLN A 443 4.22 -17.23 -14.59
CA GLN A 443 4.59 -17.08 -13.19
C GLN A 443 5.24 -18.39 -12.71
N THR A 444 6.56 -18.49 -12.85
CA THR A 444 7.32 -19.73 -12.56
C THR A 444 7.72 -19.91 -11.10
N ASP A 445 7.65 -18.84 -10.30
CA ASP A 445 7.88 -18.80 -8.86
C ASP A 445 6.87 -17.82 -8.23
N ASP A 446 6.83 -17.66 -6.92
CA ASP A 446 5.86 -16.79 -6.23
C ASP A 446 6.41 -15.40 -5.84
N VAL A 447 7.62 -15.04 -6.30
CA VAL A 447 8.33 -13.82 -5.88
C VAL A 447 8.67 -12.87 -7.01
N THR A 448 9.01 -13.40 -8.19
CA THR A 448 9.46 -12.65 -9.37
C THR A 448 8.30 -11.93 -10.02
N THR A 449 8.53 -10.72 -10.52
CA THR A 449 7.57 -10.07 -11.41
C THR A 449 8.20 -9.50 -12.67
N TYR A 450 7.35 -9.05 -13.60
CA TYR A 450 7.75 -8.55 -14.89
C TYR A 450 7.01 -7.27 -15.28
N ALA A 451 7.69 -6.44 -16.05
CA ALA A 451 7.07 -5.34 -16.77
C ALA A 451 7.27 -5.51 -18.29
N TRP A 452 6.27 -5.09 -19.05
CA TRP A 452 6.28 -5.06 -20.50
C TRP A 452 6.21 -3.63 -21.00
N GLU A 453 7.06 -3.29 -21.96
CA GLU A 453 7.09 -1.97 -22.59
C GLU A 453 6.99 -2.09 -24.10
N PHE A 454 6.24 -1.20 -24.75
CA PHE A 454 6.23 -1.10 -26.20
C PHE A 454 6.13 0.35 -26.68
N LYS A 455 6.67 0.58 -27.87
CA LYS A 455 6.56 1.85 -28.60
C LYS A 455 5.33 1.82 -29.51
N PHE A 456 4.70 2.98 -29.67
CA PHE A 456 3.56 3.16 -30.58
C PHE A 456 3.72 4.39 -31.45
#